data_AF-A0A8C2VE40-F1
#
_entry.id   AF-A0A8C2VE40-F1
#
_cell.length_a   1.000
_cell.length_b   1.000
_cell.length_c   1.000
_cell.angle_alpha   90.00
_cell.angle_beta   90.00
_cell.angle_gamma   90.00
#
_symmetry.space_group_name_H-M   'P 1'
#
loop_
_entity.id
_entity.type
_entity.pdbx_description
1 polymer ?
#
loop_
_entity_poly.entity_id
_entity_poly.type
_entity_poly.pdbx_seq_one_letter_code
_entity_poly.pdbx_strand_id
1 'polypeptide(L)'
;SSFFICCFFLPLCSVDGWKKRWVQSKHQPDYGQFQLSAGKFYGHVEKDKGPDICGFGNNIVQVILQYQGKYHANNKTIKCRIDKDTHLYTLIIHPNATYAVKIDNEQVTAGELEEDWAFLPPRKIKDPYARKPRKWDERLQIEDPEDKKPEDWEDFEFIPDPEAKKPDDWNEAIDGEWEGPLIPNLKYKGQWKPRIIDNPSYQGEWIHPEIDNPEYKPDPTLGHYYNISVLGLDLWQVKSGSIFDNFLLTNDEEFAEEVGNKTWGVRKDVEKQWRELYEEMEKRRQEEEAKKKKEKEKEREDDIWGLYTEEDEEDEGEVEEEPEDDRQTQDDSERAFPGRNAAAHVDQKDEL
;
A
#
# COMPACT_ATOMS: atom_id res chain seq x y z
N SER A 1 0.40 8.96 -43.76
CA SER A 1 -0.92 8.42 -43.39
C SER A 1 -0.94 8.22 -41.90
N SER A 2 -1.73 9.03 -41.19
CA SER A 2 -1.70 9.10 -39.73
C SER A 2 -2.47 7.94 -39.11
N PHE A 3 -1.76 6.94 -38.60
CA PHE A 3 -2.35 5.92 -37.73
C PHE A 3 -2.45 6.50 -36.31
N PHE A 4 -3.62 7.01 -35.96
CA PHE A 4 -4.00 7.13 -34.56
C PHE A 4 -4.26 5.72 -34.03
N ILE A 5 -3.89 5.46 -32.77
CA ILE A 5 -4.32 4.25 -32.07
C ILE A 5 -5.44 4.67 -31.12
N CYS A 6 -6.67 4.61 -31.64
CA CYS A 6 -7.89 4.50 -30.85
C CYS A 6 -8.62 3.21 -31.29
N CYS A 7 -9.97 3.13 -31.35
CA CYS A 7 -10.67 1.83 -31.29
C CYS A 7 -12.05 1.69 -32.11
N PHE A 8 -12.60 0.83 -33.07
CA PHE A 8 -12.58 -0.30 -34.13
C PHE A 8 -12.19 -1.83 -34.06
N PHE A 9 -12.97 -2.70 -33.40
CA PHE A 9 -13.03 -4.15 -33.68
C PHE A 9 -14.40 -4.70 -33.24
N LEU A 10 -15.44 -4.14 -33.85
CA LEU A 10 -16.75 -4.77 -33.80
C LEU A 10 -16.64 -6.23 -34.29
N PRO A 11 -17.30 -7.19 -33.61
CA PRO A 11 -18.69 -7.00 -33.25
C PRO A 11 -19.10 -7.41 -31.82
N LEU A 12 -20.25 -6.85 -31.43
CA LEU A 12 -21.24 -7.44 -30.53
C LEU A 12 -21.17 -8.98 -30.52
N CYS A 13 -21.20 -9.57 -29.32
CA CYS A 13 -21.03 -11.01 -29.07
C CYS A 13 -22.18 -11.89 -29.59
N SER A 14 -22.31 -11.98 -30.92
CA SER A 14 -23.18 -12.94 -31.60
C SER A 14 -22.83 -14.37 -31.17
N VAL A 15 -23.85 -15.07 -30.66
CA VAL A 15 -23.75 -16.20 -29.73
C VAL A 15 -22.84 -17.33 -30.23
N ASP A 16 -22.93 -17.68 -31.51
CA ASP A 16 -22.23 -18.83 -32.11
C ASP A 16 -20.92 -18.46 -32.84
N GLY A 17 -20.51 -17.19 -32.83
CA GLY A 17 -19.43 -16.67 -33.68
C GLY A 17 -18.05 -16.61 -33.03
N TRP A 18 -17.97 -16.33 -31.72
CA TRP A 18 -16.74 -15.81 -31.10
C TRP A 18 -15.55 -16.78 -31.13
N LYS A 19 -15.78 -18.09 -30.92
CA LYS A 19 -14.74 -19.15 -30.97
C LYS A 19 -14.09 -19.36 -32.34
N LYS A 20 -14.58 -18.69 -33.40
CA LYS A 20 -13.96 -18.67 -34.74
C LYS A 20 -12.99 -17.49 -34.93
N ARG A 21 -12.99 -16.51 -34.02
CA ARG A 21 -12.13 -15.32 -34.05
C ARG A 21 -11.06 -15.36 -32.96
N TRP A 22 -11.38 -15.90 -31.79
CA TRP A 22 -10.46 -16.07 -30.68
C TRP A 22 -9.74 -17.42 -30.74
N VAL A 23 -8.41 -17.41 -30.59
CA VAL A 23 -7.57 -18.61 -30.55
C VAL A 23 -6.94 -18.73 -29.17
N GLN A 24 -7.20 -19.83 -28.47
CA GLN A 24 -6.57 -20.10 -27.17
C GLN A 24 -5.09 -20.49 -27.37
N SER A 25 -4.21 -19.92 -26.55
CA SER A 25 -2.78 -20.28 -26.53
C SER A 25 -2.59 -21.76 -26.18
N LYS A 26 -1.54 -22.36 -26.73
CA LYS A 26 -1.11 -23.75 -26.46
C LYS A 26 0.27 -23.82 -25.81
N HIS A 27 0.79 -22.70 -25.32
CA HIS A 27 2.11 -22.64 -24.69
C HIS A 27 2.17 -23.41 -23.35
N GLN A 28 1.07 -23.42 -22.59
CA GLN A 28 0.89 -24.18 -21.36
C GLN A 28 -0.43 -24.99 -21.46
N PRO A 29 -0.51 -26.19 -20.88
CA PRO A 29 -1.68 -27.07 -20.99
C PRO A 29 -2.82 -26.71 -20.01
N ASP A 30 -2.52 -25.93 -18.97
CA ASP A 30 -3.34 -25.63 -17.80
C ASP A 30 -3.94 -24.22 -17.80
N TYR A 31 -3.86 -23.50 -18.93
CA TYR A 31 -4.48 -22.18 -19.10
C TYR A 31 -5.99 -22.19 -18.82
N GLY A 32 -6.45 -21.16 -18.10
CA GLY A 32 -7.87 -20.92 -17.81
C GLY A 32 -8.73 -20.82 -19.07
N GLN A 33 -9.98 -21.28 -18.96
CA GLN A 33 -10.93 -21.30 -20.08
C GLN A 33 -11.84 -20.08 -20.05
N PHE A 34 -11.74 -19.21 -21.06
CA PHE A 34 -12.71 -18.15 -21.28
C PHE A 34 -14.09 -18.74 -21.64
N GLN A 35 -15.15 -18.20 -21.03
CA GLN A 35 -16.54 -18.60 -21.26
C GLN A 35 -17.42 -17.37 -21.48
N LEU A 36 -18.40 -17.50 -22.40
CA LEU A 36 -19.29 -16.42 -22.79
C LEU A 36 -20.52 -16.37 -21.86
N SER A 37 -20.37 -15.74 -20.69
CA SER A 37 -21.40 -15.58 -19.65
C SER A 37 -21.81 -14.10 -19.50
N ALA A 38 -23.01 -13.82 -19.01
CA ALA A 38 -23.53 -12.45 -18.80
C ALA A 38 -23.24 -11.84 -17.42
N GLY A 39 -22.35 -12.47 -16.63
CA GLY A 39 -22.21 -12.16 -15.21
C GLY A 39 -23.44 -12.57 -14.40
N LYS A 40 -23.64 -11.93 -13.24
CA LYS A 40 -24.86 -12.06 -12.41
C LYS A 40 -25.79 -10.85 -12.50
N PHE A 41 -25.24 -9.71 -12.94
CA PHE A 41 -25.90 -8.43 -13.07
C PHE A 41 -25.64 -7.98 -14.51
N TYR A 42 -26.69 -7.59 -15.23
CA TYR A 42 -26.63 -7.19 -16.63
C TYR A 42 -27.82 -6.28 -16.95
N GLY A 43 -27.66 -5.37 -17.91
CA GLY A 43 -28.80 -4.70 -18.53
C GLY A 43 -29.52 -5.60 -19.55
N HIS A 44 -28.80 -6.52 -20.19
CA HIS A 44 -29.34 -7.38 -21.25
C HIS A 44 -28.57 -8.72 -21.40
N VAL A 45 -29.21 -9.83 -20.96
CA VAL A 45 -28.70 -11.23 -20.94
C VAL A 45 -27.82 -11.61 -22.13
N GLU A 46 -28.26 -11.29 -23.35
CA GLU A 46 -27.57 -11.74 -24.56
C GLU A 46 -26.34 -10.91 -24.95
N LYS A 47 -26.27 -9.66 -24.49
CA LYS A 47 -25.28 -8.67 -24.96
C LYS A 47 -24.13 -8.49 -23.97
N ASP A 48 -24.43 -8.49 -22.68
CA ASP A 48 -23.55 -7.93 -21.66
C ASP A 48 -22.56 -8.97 -21.11
N LYS A 49 -21.77 -9.58 -22.01
CA LYS A 49 -21.16 -10.88 -21.73
C LYS A 49 -19.69 -10.88 -21.30
N GLY A 50 -19.49 -10.83 -19.97
CA GLY A 50 -18.37 -11.52 -19.32
C GLY A 50 -18.55 -11.73 -17.79
N PRO A 51 -17.49 -12.11 -17.02
CA PRO A 51 -17.54 -12.31 -15.53
C PRO A 51 -17.03 -11.17 -14.54
N ASP A 52 -16.50 -11.43 -13.33
CA ASP A 52 -16.24 -10.50 -12.16
C ASP A 52 -14.75 -10.03 -11.89
N ILE A 53 -14.45 -8.90 -11.20
CA ILE A 53 -13.05 -8.54 -10.73
C ILE A 53 -12.98 -8.52 -9.19
N CYS A 54 -11.93 -9.08 -8.58
CA CYS A 54 -11.65 -8.80 -7.15
C CYS A 54 -10.19 -9.01 -6.71
N GLY A 55 -9.55 -7.93 -6.21
CA GLY A 55 -8.29 -7.96 -5.47
C GLY A 55 -7.83 -6.55 -5.05
N PHE A 56 -7.34 -6.37 -3.82
CA PHE A 56 -6.77 -5.10 -3.35
C PHE A 56 -5.24 -5.15 -3.34
N GLY A 57 -4.58 -4.15 -3.95
CA GLY A 57 -3.16 -3.91 -3.72
C GLY A 57 -2.52 -2.93 -4.70
N ASN A 58 -2.68 -3.18 -6.01
CA ASN A 58 -1.99 -2.44 -7.08
C ASN A 58 -3.00 -1.96 -8.15
N ASN A 59 -3.98 -1.16 -7.72
CA ASN A 59 -5.16 -0.85 -8.52
C ASN A 59 -4.88 0.32 -9.48
N ILE A 60 -3.97 0.10 -10.43
CA ILE A 60 -3.48 1.07 -11.40
C ILE A 60 -3.74 0.62 -12.84
N VAL A 61 -4.05 1.57 -13.73
CA VAL A 61 -4.07 1.32 -15.17
C VAL A 61 -2.63 1.43 -15.69
N GLN A 62 -2.08 0.29 -16.10
CA GLN A 62 -0.75 0.22 -16.71
C GLN A 62 -0.88 0.37 -18.23
N VAL A 63 -0.11 1.28 -18.80
CA VAL A 63 0.04 1.47 -20.26
C VAL A 63 1.50 1.22 -20.57
N ILE A 64 1.81 -0.02 -20.95
CA ILE A 64 3.17 -0.47 -21.25
C ILE A 64 3.37 -0.42 -22.77
N LEU A 65 4.38 0.33 -23.19
CA LEU A 65 4.68 0.58 -24.60
C LEU A 65 6.06 0.00 -24.96
N GLN A 66 6.17 -0.60 -26.15
CA GLN A 66 7.42 -1.18 -26.62
C GLN A 66 8.20 -0.17 -27.48
N TYR A 67 9.45 0.12 -27.11
CA TYR A 67 10.34 1.02 -27.85
C TYR A 67 11.75 0.44 -27.89
N GLN A 68 12.40 0.49 -29.06
CA GLN A 68 13.74 -0.09 -29.31
C GLN A 68 13.93 -1.52 -28.75
N GLY A 69 12.89 -2.35 -28.79
CA GLY A 69 12.88 -3.73 -28.29
C GLY A 69 12.73 -3.89 -26.77
N LYS A 70 12.63 -2.80 -26.00
CA LYS A 70 12.36 -2.79 -24.56
C LYS A 70 10.91 -2.42 -24.28
N TYR A 71 10.41 -2.83 -23.11
CA TYR A 71 9.08 -2.44 -22.62
C TYR A 71 9.24 -1.33 -21.57
N HIS A 72 8.51 -0.23 -21.75
CA HIS A 72 8.50 0.92 -20.88
C HIS A 72 7.10 1.07 -20.28
N ALA A 73 7.00 1.09 -18.95
CA ALA A 73 5.74 1.41 -18.26
C ALA A 73 5.56 2.94 -18.14
N ASN A 74 4.31 3.37 -18.00
CA ASN A 74 3.95 4.76 -17.72
C ASN A 74 4.42 5.20 -16.33
N ASN A 75 5.09 6.36 -16.26
CA ASN A 75 5.54 6.98 -15.01
C ASN A 75 4.34 7.55 -14.21
N LYS A 76 3.30 8.06 -14.88
CA LYS A 76 2.07 8.56 -14.25
C LYS A 76 1.19 7.41 -13.76
N THR A 77 0.95 7.37 -12.45
CA THR A 77 0.07 6.38 -11.80
C THR A 77 -1.41 6.70 -12.00
N ILE A 78 -2.01 6.15 -13.06
CA ILE A 78 -3.45 6.26 -13.34
C ILE A 78 -4.20 5.32 -12.40
N LYS A 79 -5.14 5.85 -11.60
CA LYS A 79 -5.98 5.03 -10.69
C LYS A 79 -7.01 4.23 -11.48
N CYS A 80 -7.06 2.93 -11.25
CA CYS A 80 -8.12 2.06 -11.74
C CYS A 80 -9.40 2.27 -10.92
N ARG A 81 -10.58 2.03 -11.52
CA ARG A 81 -11.84 1.92 -10.77
C ARG A 81 -11.92 0.53 -10.09
N ILE A 82 -12.63 0.41 -8.98
CA ILE A 82 -12.54 -0.75 -8.06
C ILE A 82 -13.92 -1.17 -7.50
N ASP A 83 -14.99 -0.78 -8.16
CA ASP A 83 -16.34 -1.25 -7.84
C ASP A 83 -16.71 -2.45 -8.73
N LYS A 84 -18.01 -2.70 -8.93
CA LYS A 84 -18.54 -3.89 -9.62
C LYS A 84 -19.30 -3.53 -10.91
N ASP A 85 -19.38 -2.26 -11.27
CA ASP A 85 -20.06 -1.82 -12.48
C ASP A 85 -19.14 -2.01 -13.70
N THR A 86 -19.69 -2.08 -14.92
CA THR A 86 -18.87 -2.08 -16.13
C THR A 86 -18.21 -0.71 -16.26
N HIS A 87 -16.90 -0.66 -16.53
CA HIS A 87 -16.15 0.57 -16.85
C HIS A 87 -15.63 0.55 -18.29
N LEU A 88 -15.56 1.73 -18.91
CA LEU A 88 -15.01 1.90 -20.26
C LEU A 88 -13.58 2.46 -20.19
N TYR A 89 -12.60 1.70 -20.67
CA TYR A 89 -11.20 2.15 -20.75
C TYR A 89 -10.81 2.46 -22.20
N THR A 90 -10.42 3.71 -22.49
CA THR A 90 -10.03 4.16 -23.82
C THR A 90 -8.62 4.75 -23.79
N LEU A 91 -7.68 4.09 -24.46
CA LEU A 91 -6.36 4.63 -24.77
C LEU A 91 -6.39 5.31 -26.15
N ILE A 92 -5.78 6.48 -26.24
CA ILE A 92 -5.65 7.26 -27.46
C ILE A 92 -4.17 7.63 -27.60
N ILE A 93 -3.53 7.22 -28.71
CA ILE A 93 -2.17 7.64 -29.07
C ILE A 93 -2.21 8.39 -30.40
N HIS A 94 -1.64 9.60 -30.41
CA HIS A 94 -1.63 10.49 -31.57
C HIS A 94 -0.24 10.51 -32.24
N PRO A 95 -0.15 10.75 -33.58
CA PRO A 95 1.11 10.74 -34.33
C PRO A 95 2.14 11.79 -33.90
N ASN A 96 1.70 12.88 -33.27
CA ASN A 96 2.54 13.95 -32.72
C ASN A 96 3.14 13.60 -31.34
N ALA A 97 3.25 12.32 -31.02
CA ALA A 97 3.76 11.78 -29.76
C ALA A 97 3.04 12.28 -28.49
N THR A 98 1.76 12.66 -28.58
CA THR A 98 0.89 12.84 -27.42
C THR A 98 -0.03 11.65 -27.21
N TYR A 99 -0.56 11.50 -26.00
CA TYR A 99 -1.53 10.48 -25.65
C TYR A 99 -2.62 11.03 -24.72
N ALA A 100 -3.74 10.32 -24.67
CA ALA A 100 -4.77 10.49 -23.66
C ALA A 100 -5.29 9.13 -23.18
N VAL A 101 -5.72 9.08 -21.93
CA VAL A 101 -6.46 7.96 -21.34
C VAL A 101 -7.79 8.50 -20.81
N LYS A 102 -8.88 8.05 -21.43
CA LYS A 102 -10.24 8.28 -20.93
C LYS A 102 -10.67 7.03 -20.14
N ILE A 103 -11.36 7.24 -19.02
CA ILE A 103 -12.08 6.21 -18.27
C ILE A 103 -13.53 6.68 -18.18
N ASP A 104 -14.49 5.82 -18.50
CA ASP A 104 -15.93 6.13 -18.46
C ASP A 104 -16.30 7.35 -19.36
N ASN A 105 -15.57 7.47 -20.48
CA ASN A 105 -15.49 8.63 -21.40
C ASN A 105 -14.96 9.95 -20.79
N GLU A 106 -14.66 10.02 -19.49
CA GLU A 106 -13.98 11.16 -18.85
C GLU A 106 -12.46 11.11 -19.10
N GLN A 107 -11.83 12.22 -19.46
CA GLN A 107 -10.37 12.29 -19.63
C GLN A 107 -9.67 12.28 -18.27
N VAL A 108 -9.01 11.18 -17.91
CA VAL A 108 -8.33 11.00 -16.61
C VAL A 108 -6.86 11.38 -16.67
N THR A 109 -6.21 11.25 -17.84
CA THR A 109 -4.81 11.64 -18.03
C THR A 109 -4.54 11.99 -19.49
N ALA A 110 -3.66 12.96 -19.73
CA ALA A 110 -3.05 13.26 -21.02
C ALA A 110 -1.60 13.76 -20.82
N GLY A 111 -0.82 13.75 -21.89
CA GLY A 111 0.58 14.22 -21.87
C GLY A 111 1.35 13.90 -23.14
N GLU A 112 2.67 14.10 -23.08
CA GLU A 112 3.61 13.71 -24.13
C GLU A 112 4.23 12.33 -23.81
N LEU A 113 4.35 11.49 -24.83
CA LEU A 113 4.98 10.16 -24.73
C LEU A 113 6.45 10.26 -24.25
N GLU A 114 7.15 11.35 -24.60
CA GLU A 114 8.54 11.58 -24.21
C GLU A 114 8.71 11.91 -22.71
N GLU A 115 7.72 12.54 -22.08
CA GLU A 115 7.78 12.91 -20.66
C GLU A 115 7.27 11.79 -19.74
N ASP A 116 6.19 11.11 -20.16
CA ASP A 116 5.48 10.14 -19.31
C ASP A 116 6.01 8.70 -19.40
N TRP A 117 6.94 8.42 -20.32
CA TRP A 117 7.69 7.16 -20.39
C TRP A 117 9.18 7.45 -20.55
N ALA A 118 10.03 6.66 -19.89
CA ALA A 118 11.49 6.75 -20.03
C ALA A 118 12.01 6.12 -21.34
N PHE A 119 11.51 6.57 -22.50
CA PHE A 119 11.94 6.11 -23.84
C PHE A 119 13.31 6.65 -24.23
N LEU A 120 13.53 7.94 -23.99
CA LEU A 120 14.75 8.68 -24.34
C LEU A 120 15.53 9.04 -23.05
N PRO A 121 16.85 9.30 -23.14
CA PRO A 121 17.58 9.87 -22.02
C PRO A 121 17.04 11.28 -21.70
N PRO A 122 17.14 11.76 -20.44
CA PRO A 122 16.54 13.01 -20.03
C PRO A 122 17.10 14.19 -20.84
N ARG A 123 16.22 15.13 -21.23
CA ARG A 123 16.54 16.28 -22.09
C ARG A 123 17.65 17.16 -21.50
N LYS A 124 17.71 17.23 -20.15
CA LYS A 124 18.74 17.92 -19.38
C LYS A 124 19.44 16.97 -18.41
N ILE A 125 20.69 17.30 -18.09
CA ILE A 125 21.50 16.64 -17.07
C ILE A 125 22.16 17.70 -16.16
N LYS A 126 22.51 17.31 -14.93
CA LYS A 126 23.34 18.14 -14.06
C LYS A 126 24.75 18.24 -14.65
N ASP A 127 25.29 19.46 -14.74
CA ASP A 127 26.61 19.71 -15.33
C ASP A 127 27.73 18.94 -14.59
N PRO A 128 28.40 17.95 -15.21
CA PRO A 128 29.42 17.14 -14.54
C PRO A 128 30.68 17.94 -14.14
N TYR A 129 30.84 19.17 -14.63
CA TYR A 129 31.94 20.07 -14.30
C TYR A 129 31.58 21.10 -13.21
N ALA A 130 30.30 21.39 -13.00
CA ALA A 130 29.86 22.33 -11.97
C ALA A 130 30.09 21.79 -10.56
N ARG A 131 30.46 22.69 -9.64
CA ARG A 131 30.68 22.38 -8.23
C ARG A 131 30.24 23.57 -7.37
N LYS A 132 29.62 23.28 -6.23
CA LYS A 132 29.25 24.30 -5.24
C LYS A 132 30.47 25.16 -4.88
N PRO A 133 30.42 26.49 -4.99
CA PRO A 133 31.55 27.35 -4.66
C PRO A 133 31.91 27.25 -3.17
N ARG A 134 33.21 27.17 -2.83
CA ARG A 134 33.68 27.10 -1.42
C ARG A 134 33.33 28.33 -0.57
N LYS A 135 32.88 29.42 -1.18
CA LYS A 135 32.43 30.66 -0.51
C LYS A 135 30.89 30.83 -0.51
N TRP A 136 30.16 29.81 -0.96
CA TRP A 136 28.70 29.84 -1.00
C TRP A 136 28.15 29.44 0.36
N ASP A 137 27.57 30.39 1.08
CA ASP A 137 27.00 30.16 2.40
C ASP A 137 25.48 29.97 2.31
N GLU A 138 25.03 28.82 2.82
CA GLU A 138 23.62 28.39 2.85
C GLU A 138 23.03 28.49 4.27
N ARG A 139 23.84 28.92 5.25
CA ARG A 139 23.35 29.15 6.60
C ARG A 139 22.49 30.42 6.58
N LEU A 140 21.17 30.25 6.69
CA LEU A 140 20.22 31.36 6.83
C LEU A 140 20.59 32.30 8.00
N GLN A 141 21.11 31.71 9.07
CA GLN A 141 21.51 32.42 10.28
C GLN A 141 22.90 31.98 10.75
N ILE A 142 23.62 32.90 11.38
CA ILE A 142 24.96 32.70 11.95
C ILE A 142 25.00 33.28 13.36
N GLU A 143 25.98 32.83 14.14
CA GLU A 143 26.36 33.49 15.39
C GLU A 143 26.94 34.88 15.07
N ASP A 144 26.52 35.91 15.83
CA ASP A 144 26.97 37.29 15.68
C ASP A 144 28.47 37.40 16.04
N PRO A 145 29.35 37.75 15.09
CA PRO A 145 30.79 37.81 15.34
C PRO A 145 31.22 39.01 16.18
N GLU A 146 30.37 40.01 16.37
CA GLU A 146 30.65 41.18 17.22
C GLU A 146 30.03 41.06 18.62
N ASP A 147 29.07 40.16 18.81
CA ASP A 147 28.54 39.82 20.13
C ASP A 147 29.60 39.08 20.95
N LYS A 148 29.76 39.48 22.21
CA LYS A 148 30.87 39.04 23.10
C LYS A 148 30.32 38.80 24.48
N LYS A 149 30.76 37.71 25.11
CA LYS A 149 30.40 37.32 26.48
C LYS A 149 30.50 38.55 27.41
N PRO A 150 29.38 39.01 28.01
CA PRO A 150 29.41 40.15 28.93
C PRO A 150 30.30 39.86 30.13
N GLU A 151 30.96 40.89 30.65
CA GLU A 151 31.90 40.76 31.79
C GLU A 151 31.19 40.32 33.09
N ASP A 152 29.89 40.62 33.22
CA ASP A 152 28.99 40.13 34.29
C ASP A 152 28.41 38.72 34.00
N TRP A 153 28.87 37.99 32.97
CA TRP A 153 28.38 36.64 32.66
C TRP A 153 29.20 35.55 33.34
N GLU A 154 28.73 35.09 34.49
CA GLU A 154 29.32 33.98 35.22
C GLU A 154 28.79 32.63 34.68
N ASP A 155 29.69 31.83 34.09
CA ASP A 155 29.46 30.50 33.52
C ASP A 155 30.10 29.36 34.33
N PHE A 156 30.63 29.68 35.52
CA PHE A 156 31.03 28.69 36.53
C PHE A 156 29.83 28.37 37.42
N GLU A 157 29.38 27.11 37.37
CA GLU A 157 28.24 26.59 38.16
C GLU A 157 28.53 26.57 39.67
N PHE A 158 29.80 26.50 40.05
CA PHE A 158 30.25 26.56 41.44
C PHE A 158 31.39 27.57 41.59
N ILE A 159 31.44 28.24 42.74
CA ILE A 159 32.48 29.18 43.14
C ILE A 159 33.01 28.81 44.53
N PRO A 160 34.28 29.11 44.88
CA PRO A 160 34.76 28.94 46.25
C PRO A 160 33.93 29.75 47.24
N ASP A 161 33.57 29.15 48.37
CA ASP A 161 32.82 29.79 49.43
C ASP A 161 33.62 30.97 50.05
N PRO A 162 33.13 32.22 49.97
CA PRO A 162 33.84 33.39 50.52
C PRO A 162 33.79 33.48 52.05
N GLU A 163 32.91 32.71 52.73
CA GLU A 163 32.87 32.63 54.19
C GLU A 163 33.66 31.44 54.75
N ALA A 164 34.01 30.47 53.91
CA ALA A 164 34.83 29.34 54.31
C ALA A 164 36.25 29.77 54.68
N LYS A 165 36.69 29.36 55.87
CA LYS A 165 38.03 29.63 56.39
C LYS A 165 38.82 28.33 56.46
N LYS A 166 40.08 28.41 56.06
CA LYS A 166 41.08 27.36 56.28
C LYS A 166 41.08 26.97 57.78
N PRO A 167 40.94 25.68 58.13
CA PRO A 167 41.00 25.24 59.52
C PRO A 167 42.34 25.57 60.18
N ASP A 168 42.32 25.94 61.47
CA ASP A 168 43.52 26.31 62.24
C ASP A 168 44.55 25.16 62.37
N ASP A 169 44.14 23.92 62.12
CA ASP A 169 44.95 22.69 62.24
C ASP A 169 45.50 22.19 60.87
N TRP A 170 45.30 22.94 59.77
CA TRP A 170 45.71 22.53 58.41
C TRP A 170 47.18 22.85 58.09
N ASN A 171 47.96 21.84 57.70
CA ASN A 171 49.40 21.94 57.48
C ASN A 171 49.79 21.77 56.01
N GLU A 172 50.08 22.88 55.32
CA GLU A 172 50.42 22.90 53.88
C GLU A 172 51.61 22.00 53.51
N ALA A 173 52.52 21.70 54.44
CA ALA A 173 53.67 20.83 54.21
C ALA A 173 53.34 19.32 54.23
N ILE A 174 52.11 18.95 54.61
CA ILE A 174 51.62 17.56 54.70
C ILE A 174 50.33 17.39 53.88
N ASP A 175 49.39 18.33 54.02
CA ASP A 175 48.05 18.28 53.47
C ASP A 175 47.92 19.00 52.11
N GLY A 176 48.91 19.84 51.76
CA GLY A 176 48.95 20.62 50.51
C GLY A 176 48.28 22.00 50.60
N GLU A 177 48.21 22.70 49.46
CA GLU A 177 47.49 23.97 49.35
C GLU A 177 46.00 23.77 49.64
N TRP A 178 45.40 24.63 50.47
CA TRP A 178 44.02 24.48 50.90
C TRP A 178 43.05 25.01 49.83
N GLU A 179 42.31 24.11 49.19
CA GLU A 179 41.17 24.46 48.34
C GLU A 179 39.89 24.56 49.18
N GLY A 180 39.22 25.71 49.09
CA GLY A 180 37.96 25.95 49.80
C GLY A 180 36.77 25.17 49.20
N PRO A 181 35.74 24.85 50.00
CA PRO A 181 34.54 24.17 49.51
C PRO A 181 33.86 25.00 48.41
N LEU A 182 33.45 24.34 47.33
CA LEU A 182 32.77 24.98 46.21
C LEU A 182 31.26 25.01 46.48
N ILE A 183 30.67 26.21 46.51
CA ILE A 183 29.23 26.44 46.67
C ILE A 183 28.55 26.70 45.30
N PRO A 184 27.27 26.34 45.13
CA PRO A 184 26.53 26.66 43.91
C PRO A 184 26.47 28.17 43.66
N ASN A 185 26.87 28.60 42.48
CA ASN A 185 26.93 30.01 42.14
C ASN A 185 25.54 30.56 41.83
N LEU A 186 25.00 31.38 42.73
CA LEU A 186 23.68 32.04 42.58
C LEU A 186 23.59 33.00 41.39
N LYS A 187 24.72 33.38 40.77
CA LYS A 187 24.77 34.20 39.55
C LYS A 187 25.03 33.39 38.28
N TYR A 188 25.15 32.06 38.35
CA TYR A 188 25.42 31.22 37.19
C TYR A 188 24.32 31.40 36.13
N LYS A 189 24.70 31.93 34.97
CA LYS A 189 23.80 32.21 33.83
C LYS A 189 23.84 31.11 32.76
N GLY A 190 24.55 30.01 33.01
CA GLY A 190 24.82 28.96 32.04
C GLY A 190 26.00 29.27 31.13
N GLN A 191 26.37 28.33 30.26
CA GLN A 191 27.36 28.57 29.20
C GLN A 191 26.86 29.66 28.25
N TRP A 192 27.61 30.76 28.14
CA TRP A 192 27.27 31.84 27.22
C TRP A 192 27.30 31.35 25.77
N LYS A 193 26.35 31.84 24.96
CA LYS A 193 26.33 31.66 23.51
C LYS A 193 26.08 33.01 22.85
N PRO A 194 26.77 33.33 21.75
CA PRO A 194 26.50 34.55 20.97
C PRO A 194 25.07 34.54 20.45
N ARG A 195 24.52 35.74 20.28
CA ARG A 195 23.21 35.95 19.65
C ARG A 195 23.25 35.46 18.20
N ILE A 196 22.13 34.93 17.74
CA ILE A 196 21.94 34.48 16.37
C ILE A 196 21.41 35.64 15.54
N ILE A 197 22.04 35.90 14.39
CA ILE A 197 21.66 36.93 13.41
C ILE A 197 21.43 36.31 12.03
N ASP A 198 20.56 36.93 11.24
CA ASP A 198 20.37 36.55 9.83
C ASP A 198 21.64 36.83 9.03
N ASN A 199 22.10 35.86 8.24
CA ASN A 199 23.43 35.88 7.64
C ASN A 199 23.51 36.85 6.45
N PRO A 200 24.29 37.95 6.52
CA PRO A 200 24.39 38.91 5.42
C PRO A 200 25.10 38.37 4.16
N SER A 201 25.74 37.19 4.26
CA SER A 201 26.42 36.48 3.17
C SER A 201 25.64 35.27 2.63
N TYR A 202 24.39 35.06 3.09
CA TYR A 202 23.52 33.99 2.59
C TYR A 202 23.23 34.20 1.10
N GLN A 203 23.55 33.18 0.28
CA GLN A 203 23.42 33.24 -1.17
C GLN A 203 22.22 32.43 -1.71
N GLY A 204 21.41 31.84 -0.82
CA GLY A 204 20.43 30.81 -1.17
C GLY A 204 21.00 29.41 -1.05
N GLU A 205 20.18 28.37 -1.22
CA GLU A 205 20.67 27.00 -1.42
C GLU A 205 21.37 26.89 -2.78
N TRP A 206 22.51 26.18 -2.88
CA TRP A 206 23.19 26.00 -4.16
C TRP A 206 22.43 25.02 -5.07
N ILE A 207 21.57 25.57 -5.93
CA ILE A 207 20.93 24.81 -7.00
C ILE A 207 22.01 24.42 -8.02
N HIS A 208 22.18 23.11 -8.22
CA HIS A 208 23.10 22.58 -9.20
C HIS A 208 22.64 22.94 -10.62
N PRO A 209 23.48 23.58 -11.46
CA PRO A 209 23.06 23.94 -12.81
C PRO A 209 22.77 22.71 -13.67
N GLU A 210 21.78 22.87 -14.55
CA GLU A 210 21.38 21.90 -15.56
C GLU A 210 21.85 22.37 -16.93
N ILE A 211 22.36 21.44 -17.73
CA ILE A 211 22.76 21.64 -19.13
C ILE A 211 21.98 20.68 -20.03
N ASP A 212 21.81 21.05 -21.29
CA ASP A 212 21.18 20.18 -22.29
C ASP A 212 22.03 18.92 -22.50
N ASN A 213 21.37 17.77 -22.59
CA ASN A 213 22.04 16.48 -22.64
C ASN A 213 22.56 16.16 -24.07
N PRO A 214 23.87 15.97 -24.29
CA PRO A 214 24.41 15.68 -25.63
C PRO A 214 23.97 14.31 -26.18
N GLU A 215 23.51 13.39 -25.34
CA GLU A 215 22.95 12.10 -25.76
C GLU A 215 21.46 12.16 -26.12
N TYR A 216 20.76 13.25 -25.76
CA TYR A 216 19.34 13.42 -26.11
C TYR A 216 19.19 13.74 -27.61
N LYS A 217 18.31 12.96 -28.26
CA LYS A 217 17.94 13.11 -29.67
C LYS A 217 16.42 12.92 -29.76
N PRO A 218 15.65 13.94 -30.19
CA PRO A 218 14.19 13.82 -30.30
C PRO A 218 13.82 12.83 -31.40
N ASP A 219 12.85 11.96 -31.12
CA ASP A 219 12.37 10.95 -32.06
C ASP A 219 10.88 11.22 -32.40
N PRO A 220 10.55 11.74 -33.60
CA PRO A 220 9.18 11.97 -34.02
C PRO A 220 8.42 10.66 -34.35
N THR A 221 9.02 9.49 -34.12
CA THR A 221 8.39 8.18 -34.37
C THR A 221 7.90 7.47 -33.11
N LEU A 222 8.01 8.08 -31.92
CA LEU A 222 7.51 7.51 -30.65
C LEU A 222 6.03 7.10 -30.68
N GLY A 223 5.18 7.81 -31.43
CA GLY A 223 3.76 7.45 -31.62
C GLY A 223 3.47 6.46 -32.75
N HIS A 224 4.47 6.04 -33.54
CA HIS A 224 4.28 5.26 -34.77
C HIS A 224 4.54 3.76 -34.57
N TYR A 225 3.48 3.03 -34.23
CA TYR A 225 3.48 1.57 -34.16
C TYR A 225 3.00 0.96 -35.48
N TYR A 226 3.74 -0.03 -35.99
CA TYR A 226 3.45 -0.67 -37.27
C TYR A 226 2.88 -2.07 -37.08
N ASN A 227 1.93 -2.47 -37.94
CA ASN A 227 1.41 -3.83 -38.07
C ASN A 227 0.80 -4.44 -36.78
N ILE A 228 0.07 -3.65 -35.97
CA ILE A 228 -0.78 -4.17 -34.89
C ILE A 228 -1.84 -5.09 -35.52
N SER A 229 -1.60 -6.40 -35.45
CA SER A 229 -2.36 -7.41 -36.22
C SER A 229 -3.12 -8.42 -35.34
N VAL A 230 -2.82 -8.44 -34.03
CA VAL A 230 -3.37 -9.38 -33.06
C VAL A 230 -3.67 -8.63 -31.77
N LEU A 231 -4.89 -8.79 -31.25
CA LEU A 231 -5.25 -8.44 -29.88
C LEU A 231 -5.21 -9.74 -29.06
N GLY A 232 -4.46 -9.72 -27.96
CA GLY A 232 -4.32 -10.84 -27.04
C GLY A 232 -4.82 -10.49 -25.64
N LEU A 233 -5.35 -11.49 -24.93
CA LEU A 233 -5.66 -11.42 -23.51
C LEU A 233 -4.77 -12.45 -22.80
N ASP A 234 -3.68 -11.97 -22.20
CA ASP A 234 -2.78 -12.77 -21.38
C ASP A 234 -2.75 -12.14 -19.98
N LEU A 235 -3.26 -12.86 -18.99
CA LEU A 235 -3.55 -12.34 -17.66
C LEU A 235 -3.65 -13.46 -16.63
N TRP A 236 -3.22 -13.17 -15.39
CA TRP A 236 -3.31 -14.08 -14.25
C TRP A 236 -4.42 -13.64 -13.30
N GLN A 237 -5.21 -14.60 -12.80
CA GLN A 237 -6.32 -14.34 -11.87
C GLN A 237 -6.40 -15.41 -10.78
N VAL A 238 -6.49 -14.97 -9.51
CA VAL A 238 -6.58 -15.85 -8.34
C VAL A 238 -8.03 -16.27 -8.06
N LYS A 239 -8.97 -15.31 -8.15
CA LYS A 239 -10.40 -15.60 -8.24
C LYS A 239 -10.76 -15.58 -9.72
N SER A 240 -11.37 -16.65 -10.23
CA SER A 240 -11.79 -16.75 -11.62
C SER A 240 -12.64 -15.53 -11.99
N GLY A 241 -12.08 -14.68 -12.84
CA GLY A 241 -12.41 -13.26 -12.89
C GLY A 241 -13.53 -12.95 -13.87
N SER A 242 -13.26 -12.28 -15.01
CA SER A 242 -13.72 -10.89 -15.30
C SER A 242 -14.31 -10.56 -16.69
N ILE A 243 -15.20 -9.55 -16.80
CA ILE A 243 -15.75 -9.04 -18.08
C ILE A 243 -14.65 -8.37 -18.91
N PHE A 244 -14.54 -8.81 -20.17
CA PHE A 244 -14.00 -7.98 -21.24
C PHE A 244 -14.93 -8.09 -22.46
N ASP A 245 -15.57 -6.98 -22.81
CA ASP A 245 -16.56 -6.85 -23.87
C ASP A 245 -16.32 -5.51 -24.60
N ASN A 246 -17.02 -5.26 -25.71
CA ASN A 246 -16.97 -4.00 -26.47
C ASN A 246 -15.57 -3.58 -26.98
N PHE A 247 -14.67 -4.56 -27.16
CA PHE A 247 -13.36 -4.38 -27.78
C PHE A 247 -13.43 -3.60 -29.09
N LEU A 248 -12.48 -2.67 -29.25
CA LEU A 248 -12.40 -1.76 -30.37
C LEU A 248 -10.89 -1.57 -30.78
N LEU A 249 -10.55 -1.03 -31.97
CA LEU A 249 -9.29 -1.00 -32.82
C LEU A 249 -9.27 0.04 -34.04
N THR A 250 -9.29 1.38 -33.88
CA THR A 250 -9.51 2.44 -34.94
C THR A 250 -8.46 3.56 -35.01
N ASN A 251 -8.66 4.49 -35.95
CA ASN A 251 -7.93 5.73 -36.17
C ASN A 251 -8.74 7.04 -35.93
N ASP A 252 -9.90 6.99 -35.27
CA ASP A 252 -10.83 8.11 -35.04
C ASP A 252 -11.30 8.17 -33.56
N GLU A 253 -11.22 9.35 -32.95
CA GLU A 253 -11.59 9.58 -31.54
C GLU A 253 -13.09 9.86 -31.36
N GLU A 254 -13.72 10.61 -32.27
CA GLU A 254 -15.15 10.97 -32.17
C GLU A 254 -16.01 9.71 -32.32
N PHE A 255 -15.66 8.85 -33.27
CA PHE A 255 -16.32 7.54 -33.43
C PHE A 255 -16.15 6.63 -32.21
N ALA A 256 -14.97 6.62 -31.57
CA ALA A 256 -14.73 5.82 -30.38
C ALA A 256 -15.60 6.29 -29.20
N GLU A 257 -15.71 7.59 -28.99
CA GLU A 257 -16.56 8.18 -27.95
C GLU A 257 -18.06 7.93 -28.24
N GLU A 258 -18.50 8.05 -29.50
CA GLU A 258 -19.85 7.68 -29.93
C GLU A 258 -20.17 6.21 -29.62
N VAL A 259 -19.27 5.26 -29.92
CA VAL A 259 -19.51 3.84 -29.64
C VAL A 259 -19.51 3.57 -28.13
N GLY A 260 -18.60 4.18 -27.37
CA GLY A 260 -18.60 4.11 -25.90
C GLY A 260 -19.92 4.57 -25.27
N ASN A 261 -20.45 5.69 -25.75
CA ASN A 261 -21.76 6.20 -25.33
C ASN A 261 -22.92 5.28 -25.73
N LYS A 262 -22.85 4.65 -26.92
CA LYS A 262 -23.89 3.72 -27.43
C LYS A 262 -23.83 2.31 -26.81
N THR A 263 -22.72 1.94 -26.17
CA THR A 263 -22.51 0.61 -25.56
C THR A 263 -22.55 0.69 -24.03
N TRP A 264 -21.46 1.17 -23.42
CA TRP A 264 -21.33 1.35 -21.98
C TRP A 264 -22.30 2.41 -21.44
N GLY A 265 -22.41 3.56 -22.12
CA GLY A 265 -23.25 4.68 -21.68
C GLY A 265 -24.73 4.35 -21.54
N VAL A 266 -25.23 3.36 -22.30
CA VAL A 266 -26.61 2.83 -22.21
C VAL A 266 -26.76 1.76 -21.12
N ARG A 267 -25.68 1.03 -20.80
CA ARG A 267 -25.70 -0.08 -19.82
C ARG A 267 -25.57 0.39 -18.38
N LYS A 268 -24.64 1.31 -18.09
CA LYS A 268 -24.19 1.67 -16.73
C LYS A 268 -25.34 1.97 -15.74
N ASP A 269 -26.34 2.76 -16.16
CA ASP A 269 -27.41 3.21 -15.26
C ASP A 269 -28.41 2.09 -14.97
N VAL A 270 -28.59 1.16 -15.92
CA VAL A 270 -29.45 -0.03 -15.81
C VAL A 270 -28.73 -1.11 -15.00
N GLU A 271 -27.47 -1.39 -15.30
CA GLU A 271 -26.60 -2.33 -14.60
C GLU A 271 -26.51 -2.01 -13.10
N LYS A 272 -26.27 -0.73 -12.77
CA LYS A 272 -26.25 -0.24 -11.39
C LYS A 272 -27.58 -0.46 -10.66
N GLN A 273 -28.72 -0.18 -11.30
CA GLN A 273 -30.04 -0.45 -10.71
C GLN A 273 -30.26 -1.95 -10.44
N TRP A 274 -29.88 -2.83 -11.37
CA TRP A 274 -29.94 -4.28 -11.14
C TRP A 274 -29.01 -4.74 -10.03
N ARG A 275 -27.80 -4.17 -9.92
CA ARG A 275 -26.87 -4.45 -8.83
C ARG A 275 -27.44 -4.04 -7.48
N GLU A 276 -27.92 -2.81 -7.34
CA GLU A 276 -28.51 -2.30 -6.08
C GLU A 276 -29.71 -3.17 -5.64
N LEU A 277 -30.62 -3.51 -6.57
CA LEU A 277 -31.75 -4.41 -6.31
C LEU A 277 -31.32 -5.83 -5.90
N TYR A 278 -30.32 -6.40 -6.58
CA TYR A 278 -29.83 -7.75 -6.26
C TYR A 278 -29.07 -7.77 -4.94
N GLU A 279 -28.27 -6.76 -4.62
CA GLU A 279 -27.57 -6.64 -3.33
C GLU A 279 -28.58 -6.51 -2.18
N GLU A 280 -29.72 -5.86 -2.38
CA GLU A 280 -30.83 -5.86 -1.41
C GLU A 280 -31.51 -7.23 -1.28
N MET A 281 -31.81 -7.91 -2.40
CA MET A 281 -32.43 -9.25 -2.39
C MET A 281 -31.52 -10.32 -1.76
N GLU A 282 -30.22 -10.29 -2.06
CA GLU A 282 -29.23 -11.21 -1.51
C GLU A 282 -29.05 -10.97 0.00
N LYS A 283 -28.98 -9.70 0.44
CA LYS A 283 -28.99 -9.36 1.88
C LYS A 283 -30.25 -9.87 2.56
N ARG A 284 -31.43 -9.71 1.95
CA ARG A 284 -32.71 -10.20 2.47
C ARG A 284 -32.71 -11.73 2.61
N ARG A 285 -32.19 -12.46 1.61
CA ARG A 285 -32.04 -13.92 1.70
C ARG A 285 -31.08 -14.33 2.82
N GLN A 286 -29.94 -13.65 2.95
CA GLN A 286 -28.97 -13.93 4.03
C GLN A 286 -29.54 -13.65 5.41
N GLU A 287 -30.36 -12.60 5.58
CA GLU A 287 -31.10 -12.34 6.83
C GLU A 287 -32.15 -13.42 7.13
N GLU A 288 -32.86 -13.93 6.11
CA GLU A 288 -33.77 -15.06 6.28
C GLU A 288 -33.06 -16.37 6.61
N GLU A 289 -31.95 -16.68 5.93
CA GLU A 289 -31.13 -17.86 6.20
C GLU A 289 -30.49 -17.79 7.60
N ALA A 290 -30.05 -16.61 8.03
CA ALA A 290 -29.55 -16.37 9.39
C ALA A 290 -30.65 -16.51 10.45
N LYS A 291 -31.89 -16.05 10.19
CA LYS A 291 -33.06 -16.28 11.06
C LYS A 291 -33.38 -17.77 11.16
N LYS A 292 -33.54 -18.45 10.03
CA LYS A 292 -33.78 -19.92 9.94
C LYS A 292 -32.67 -20.74 10.59
N LYS A 293 -31.42 -20.27 10.55
CA LYS A 293 -30.31 -20.89 11.29
C LYS A 293 -30.46 -20.72 12.80
N LYS A 294 -30.74 -19.50 13.28
CA LYS A 294 -30.93 -19.19 14.71
C LYS A 294 -32.16 -19.86 15.30
N GLU A 295 -33.26 -19.94 14.54
CA GLU A 295 -34.47 -20.70 14.92
C GLU A 295 -34.09 -22.17 15.16
N LYS A 296 -33.39 -22.81 14.21
CA LYS A 296 -32.84 -24.17 14.36
C LYS A 296 -31.69 -24.32 15.34
N GLU A 297 -31.18 -23.23 15.90
CA GLU A 297 -30.16 -23.24 16.95
C GLU A 297 -30.88 -23.24 18.30
N LYS A 298 -31.85 -22.32 18.48
CA LYS A 298 -32.74 -22.27 19.64
C LYS A 298 -33.62 -23.51 19.78
N GLU A 299 -34.19 -24.07 18.71
CA GLU A 299 -34.94 -25.33 18.76
C GLU A 299 -34.11 -26.46 19.39
N ARG A 300 -32.80 -26.50 19.12
CA ARG A 300 -31.89 -27.50 19.71
C ARG A 300 -31.41 -27.13 21.11
N GLU A 301 -31.37 -25.85 21.48
CA GLU A 301 -31.14 -25.43 22.87
C GLU A 301 -32.38 -25.72 23.76
N ASP A 302 -33.58 -25.52 23.22
CA ASP A 302 -34.87 -25.85 23.84
C ASP A 302 -35.02 -27.37 23.99
N ASP A 303 -34.71 -28.18 22.96
CA ASP A 303 -34.68 -29.65 23.03
C ASP A 303 -33.70 -30.16 24.11
N ILE A 304 -32.56 -29.48 24.30
CA ILE A 304 -31.55 -29.84 25.31
C ILE A 304 -32.01 -29.48 26.72
N TRP A 305 -32.66 -28.31 26.91
CA TRP A 305 -33.15 -27.90 28.23
C TRP A 305 -34.43 -28.64 28.65
N GLY A 306 -35.31 -29.00 27.71
CA GLY A 306 -36.55 -29.73 28.01
C GLY A 306 -36.32 -31.08 28.68
N LEU A 307 -35.15 -31.72 28.42
CA LEU A 307 -34.78 -32.99 29.05
C LEU A 307 -34.37 -32.87 30.53
N TYR A 308 -34.07 -31.66 31.01
CA TYR A 308 -33.64 -31.41 32.40
C TYR A 308 -34.76 -30.91 33.31
N THR A 309 -35.98 -30.71 32.79
CA THR A 309 -37.12 -30.16 33.56
C THR A 309 -38.27 -31.15 33.80
N GLU A 310 -38.12 -32.42 33.39
CA GLU A 310 -39.10 -33.49 33.65
C GLU A 310 -38.62 -34.57 34.64
N GLU A 311 -37.42 -34.43 35.23
CA GLU A 311 -36.85 -35.37 36.24
C GLU A 311 -36.74 -34.79 37.67
N ASP A 312 -37.31 -33.60 37.93
CA ASP A 312 -37.20 -32.86 39.22
C ASP A 312 -38.51 -32.91 40.09
N GLU A 313 -39.44 -33.83 39.80
CA GLU A 313 -40.56 -34.20 40.70
C GLU A 313 -40.62 -35.76 40.81
N GLU A 314 -40.72 -36.28 42.06
CA GLU A 314 -40.60 -37.71 42.47
C GLU A 314 -39.16 -38.30 42.35
N ASP A 315 -38.39 -38.43 43.45
CA ASP A 315 -38.56 -39.48 44.48
C ASP A 315 -37.97 -39.11 45.88
N GLU A 316 -38.34 -39.86 46.93
CA GLU A 316 -37.91 -39.66 48.34
C GLU A 316 -37.15 -40.88 48.93
N GLY A 317 -36.29 -40.67 49.93
CA GLY A 317 -35.70 -41.72 50.79
C GLY A 317 -34.23 -42.04 50.48
N GLU A 318 -33.28 -41.78 51.39
CA GLU A 318 -33.00 -42.48 52.66
C GLU A 318 -32.37 -43.89 52.51
N VAL A 319 -31.07 -44.01 52.86
CA VAL A 319 -30.51 -45.08 53.70
C VAL A 319 -29.30 -44.51 54.47
N GLU A 320 -29.41 -44.43 55.81
CA GLU A 320 -28.29 -44.19 56.76
C GLU A 320 -27.54 -45.55 57.02
N GLU A 321 -26.37 -45.69 57.65
CA GLU A 321 -25.90 -45.15 58.94
C GLU A 321 -24.34 -44.99 59.00
N GLU A 322 -23.85 -44.32 60.06
CA GLU A 322 -22.44 -43.93 60.29
C GLU A 322 -21.68 -44.89 61.28
N PRO A 323 -20.79 -44.45 62.20
CA PRO A 323 -19.49 -43.76 62.06
C PRO A 323 -18.31 -44.51 62.77
N GLU A 324 -17.08 -43.95 62.67
CA GLU A 324 -16.05 -43.73 63.73
C GLU A 324 -14.63 -43.67 63.12
N ASP A 325 -13.65 -42.88 63.59
CA ASP A 325 -13.62 -41.73 64.52
C ASP A 325 -12.58 -40.72 63.98
N ASP A 326 -12.72 -39.44 64.31
CA ASP A 326 -11.91 -38.34 63.77
C ASP A 326 -10.72 -38.00 64.68
N ARG A 327 -9.55 -37.68 64.09
CA ARG A 327 -8.64 -36.63 64.57
C ARG A 327 -7.40 -36.41 63.67
N GLN A 328 -7.33 -35.20 63.10
CA GLN A 328 -6.21 -34.22 63.24
C GLN A 328 -4.77 -34.66 62.85
N THR A 329 -3.94 -33.87 62.14
CA THR A 329 -3.99 -32.43 61.80
C THR A 329 -3.10 -32.10 60.58
N GLN A 330 -3.17 -30.83 60.11
CA GLN A 330 -2.10 -29.92 59.65
C GLN A 330 -0.62 -30.43 59.59
N ASP A 331 0.26 -29.96 58.70
CA ASP A 331 0.22 -28.83 57.74
C ASP A 331 1.31 -29.00 56.64
N ASP A 332 1.44 -28.01 55.74
CA ASP A 332 2.68 -27.65 55.00
C ASP A 332 3.31 -28.69 54.01
N SER A 333 4.10 -28.31 52.99
CA SER A 333 4.29 -27.03 52.30
C SER A 333 4.98 -27.20 50.93
N GLU A 334 4.87 -26.17 50.08
CA GLU A 334 5.90 -25.65 49.16
C GLU A 334 6.82 -26.57 48.27
N ARG A 335 6.60 -26.44 46.94
CA ARG A 335 7.51 -25.72 45.98
C ARG A 335 8.62 -26.47 45.20
N ALA A 336 8.86 -25.93 43.99
CA ALA A 336 10.10 -25.94 43.16
C ALA A 336 10.44 -27.12 42.21
N PHE A 337 10.25 -26.83 40.91
CA PHE A 337 11.15 -27.12 39.77
C PHE A 337 12.66 -26.80 40.03
N PRO A 338 13.61 -27.09 39.10
CA PRO A 338 13.80 -28.27 38.23
C PRO A 338 15.29 -28.73 38.06
N GLY A 339 15.52 -29.90 37.44
CA GLY A 339 16.44 -29.97 36.29
C GLY A 339 17.72 -30.86 36.29
N ARG A 340 17.92 -31.48 35.12
CA ARG A 340 19.19 -31.83 34.41
C ARG A 340 20.09 -33.00 34.86
N ASN A 341 20.70 -33.61 33.81
CA ASN A 341 21.94 -34.41 33.77
C ASN A 341 21.86 -35.86 34.34
N ALA A 342 22.54 -36.88 33.78
CA ALA A 342 23.33 -36.98 32.54
C ALA A 342 23.36 -38.40 31.92
N ALA A 343 23.65 -38.42 30.61
CA ALA A 343 24.25 -39.44 29.72
C ALA A 343 24.60 -40.87 30.21
N ALA A 344 24.33 -41.85 29.34
CA ALA A 344 25.17 -43.04 29.10
C ALA A 344 25.07 -43.51 27.62
N HIS A 345 26.14 -44.12 27.10
CA HIS A 345 26.36 -44.49 25.70
C HIS A 345 26.12 -45.99 25.43
N VAL A 346 25.93 -46.38 24.15
CA VAL A 346 26.30 -47.71 23.55
C VAL A 346 25.45 -48.91 24.03
N ASP A 347 24.96 -49.83 23.18
CA ASP A 347 25.01 -50.00 21.71
C ASP A 347 23.61 -50.50 21.20
N GLN A 348 23.34 -51.21 20.11
CA GLN A 348 24.13 -51.95 19.10
C GLN A 348 23.41 -51.91 17.72
N LYS A 349 23.77 -52.83 16.79
CA LYS A 349 23.01 -53.15 15.57
C LYS A 349 22.33 -54.51 15.70
N ASP A 350 21.27 -54.75 14.92
CA ASP A 350 21.32 -55.68 13.78
C ASP A 350 20.09 -55.51 12.86
N GLU A 351 20.03 -56.26 11.77
CA GLU A 351 19.29 -55.93 10.54
C GLU A 351 17.85 -56.45 10.50
N LEU A 352 16.92 -55.63 9.96
CA LEU A 352 15.99 -55.98 8.87
C LEU A 352 15.22 -54.75 8.32
#